data_AF-A0A961DAX7-F1
#
_entry.id   AF-A0A961DAX7-F1
#
_cell.length_a   1.000
_cell.length_b   1.000
_cell.length_c   1.000
_cell.angle_alpha   90.00
_cell.angle_beta   90.00
_cell.angle_gamma   90.00
#
_symmetry.space_group_name_H-M   'P 1'
#
loop_
_entity.id
_entity.type
_entity.pdbx_description
1 polymer ?
#
loop_
_entity_poly.entity_id
_entity_poly.type
_entity_poly.pdbx_seq_one_letter_code
_entity_poly.pdbx_strand_id
1 'polypeptide(L)'
;MSLQQLFCLLIALCLISCQGWRKQPPTQSFAYPRWHIDEERCAAAKPGKVNVDVSLASQTAQLLDEGGNVLVEMDVSPGLPGHETPAGEFNVREKLPLKRSNLYGQYVKPKTGEVVVARTWEHEGPKPAGTEYLGIAMPFWLRLTDHGVGMHVGGFERGQCTSHGCIRCPEEPQKKCWELCRVGTRIRVHHEAHRAPSRLGPL
;
A
#
# COMPACT_ATOMS: atom_id res chain seq x y z
N MET A 1 33.36 47.96 -51.37
CA MET A 1 33.31 46.65 -52.02
C MET A 1 34.50 45.83 -51.53
N SER A 2 34.28 44.98 -50.53
CA SER A 2 35.29 44.08 -49.97
C SER A 2 34.79 42.63 -50.01
N LEU A 3 35.74 41.74 -50.26
CA LEU A 3 35.59 40.39 -50.80
C LEU A 3 35.17 39.37 -49.72
N GLN A 4 33.97 39.51 -49.13
CA GLN A 4 33.58 38.68 -47.97
C GLN A 4 32.19 38.02 -48.08
N GLN A 5 31.55 38.01 -49.25
CA GLN A 5 30.18 37.49 -49.40
C GLN A 5 30.01 36.30 -50.36
N LEU A 6 31.08 35.53 -50.62
CA LEU A 6 31.00 34.39 -51.56
C LEU A 6 31.45 33.06 -50.93
N PHE A 7 30.95 32.75 -49.74
CA PHE A 7 31.08 31.43 -49.09
C PHE A 7 29.77 31.01 -48.41
N CYS A 8 28.63 31.25 -49.06
CA CYS A 8 27.29 30.93 -48.54
C CYS A 8 26.55 29.82 -49.29
N LEU A 9 27.16 29.14 -50.26
CA LEU A 9 26.53 28.02 -50.94
C LEU A 9 27.57 26.93 -51.20
N LEU A 10 27.53 25.84 -50.42
CA LEU A 10 28.01 24.47 -50.70
C LEU A 10 28.45 23.70 -49.43
N ILE A 11 27.64 23.69 -48.36
CA ILE A 11 27.60 22.55 -47.44
C ILE A 11 26.15 22.07 -47.38
N ALA A 12 25.80 21.45 -48.50
CA ALA A 12 24.63 20.61 -48.65
C ALA A 12 24.76 19.39 -47.73
N LEU A 13 23.64 19.05 -47.09
CA LEU A 13 23.24 17.68 -46.72
C LEU A 13 24.26 16.84 -45.94
N CYS A 14 24.23 16.92 -44.61
CA CYS A 14 24.42 15.74 -43.74
C CYS A 14 24.08 16.08 -42.27
N LEU A 15 22.83 16.43 -41.99
CA LEU A 15 22.26 16.19 -40.67
C LEU A 15 20.99 15.38 -40.89
N ILE A 16 21.21 14.16 -41.41
CA ILE A 16 20.24 13.07 -41.33
C ILE A 16 19.96 12.92 -39.84
N SER A 17 18.75 13.36 -39.50
CA SER A 17 18.09 13.21 -38.23
C SER A 17 18.33 11.80 -37.68
N CYS A 18 19.36 11.67 -36.85
CA CYS A 18 19.50 10.54 -35.93
C CYS A 18 18.49 10.74 -34.79
N GLN A 19 17.20 10.89 -35.12
CA GLN A 19 16.12 10.47 -34.24
C GLN A 19 16.06 8.94 -34.34
N GLY A 20 17.17 8.29 -33.98
CA GLY A 20 17.17 6.87 -33.72
C GLY A 20 16.09 6.63 -32.70
N TRP A 21 15.12 5.79 -33.06
CA TRP A 21 14.01 5.36 -32.22
C TRP A 21 14.45 5.22 -30.76
N ARG A 22 14.25 6.28 -29.98
CA ARG A 22 14.10 6.14 -28.55
C ARG A 22 12.76 5.45 -28.42
N LYS A 23 12.77 4.11 -28.32
CA LYS A 23 11.65 3.39 -27.73
C LYS A 23 11.42 4.11 -26.41
N GLN A 24 10.32 4.88 -26.31
CA GLN A 24 9.89 5.35 -25.01
C GLN A 24 9.82 4.07 -24.15
N PRO A 25 10.52 4.01 -23.01
CA PRO A 25 10.34 2.87 -22.12
C PRO A 25 8.82 2.75 -21.91
N PRO A 26 8.24 1.53 -21.98
CA PRO A 26 6.81 1.38 -21.83
C PRO A 26 6.40 2.14 -20.58
N THR A 27 5.51 3.11 -20.74
CA THR A 27 4.96 3.86 -19.61
C THR A 27 4.19 2.85 -18.78
N GLN A 28 4.88 2.22 -17.82
CA GLN A 28 4.27 1.23 -16.95
C GLN A 28 3.25 1.99 -16.12
N SER A 29 1.96 1.85 -16.45
CA SER A 29 0.89 2.52 -15.75
C SER A 29 0.83 1.96 -14.33
N PHE A 30 1.26 2.73 -13.34
CA PHE A 30 1.08 2.37 -11.94
C PHE A 30 -0.42 2.27 -11.66
N ALA A 31 -0.89 1.07 -11.35
CA ALA A 31 -2.28 0.86 -10.98
C ALA A 31 -2.47 1.27 -9.51
N TYR A 32 -2.89 2.51 -9.29
CA TYR A 32 -3.16 2.99 -7.93
C TYR A 32 -4.36 2.26 -7.30
N PRO A 33 -4.34 2.02 -5.98
CA PRO A 33 -5.47 1.44 -5.28
C PRO A 33 -6.66 2.42 -5.30
N ARG A 34 -7.86 1.86 -5.35
CA ARG A 34 -9.13 2.59 -5.35
C ARG A 34 -9.79 2.41 -3.99
N TRP A 35 -10.65 3.38 -3.65
CA TRP A 35 -11.52 3.27 -2.49
C TRP A 35 -12.78 4.09 -2.70
N HIS A 36 -13.80 3.76 -1.90
CA HIS A 36 -15.04 4.50 -1.78
C HIS A 36 -15.40 4.61 -0.30
N ILE A 37 -15.74 5.82 0.15
CA ILE A 37 -16.20 6.10 1.52
C ILE A 37 -17.61 6.70 1.41
N ASP A 38 -18.57 6.04 2.05
CA ASP A 38 -19.91 6.59 2.22
C ASP A 38 -19.90 7.48 3.47
N GLU A 39 -19.65 8.77 3.31
CA GLU A 39 -19.47 9.70 4.43
C GLU A 39 -20.72 9.83 5.29
N GLU A 40 -21.92 9.78 4.69
CA GLU A 40 -23.18 9.85 5.43
C GLU A 40 -23.34 8.62 6.33
N ARG A 41 -23.13 7.41 5.78
CA ARG A 41 -23.21 6.19 6.57
C ARG A 41 -22.09 6.10 7.60
N CYS A 42 -20.88 6.56 7.27
CA CYS A 42 -19.78 6.63 8.22
C CYS A 42 -20.09 7.58 9.39
N ALA A 43 -20.73 8.73 9.13
CA ALA A 43 -21.13 9.67 10.17
C ALA A 43 -22.26 9.13 11.05
N ALA A 44 -23.17 8.33 10.49
CA ALA A 44 -24.25 7.66 11.22
C ALA A 44 -23.79 6.38 11.96
N ALA A 45 -22.67 5.78 11.55
CA ALA A 45 -22.17 4.54 12.12
C ALA A 45 -21.70 4.72 13.57
N LYS A 46 -22.03 3.74 14.41
CA LYS A 46 -21.57 3.71 15.80
C LYS A 46 -20.22 2.98 15.87
N PRO A 47 -19.15 3.61 16.39
CA PRO A 47 -17.86 2.92 16.53
C PRO A 47 -17.98 1.63 17.37
N GLY A 48 -17.32 0.56 16.92
CA GLY A 48 -17.38 -0.77 17.53
C GLY A 48 -18.60 -1.60 17.13
N LYS A 49 -19.59 -1.00 16.45
CA LYS A 49 -20.76 -1.68 15.87
C LYS A 49 -20.60 -1.81 14.36
N VAL A 50 -19.44 -2.32 13.97
CA VAL A 50 -19.00 -2.52 12.59
C VAL A 50 -18.27 -3.84 12.48
N ASN A 51 -18.18 -4.39 11.27
CA ASN A 51 -17.38 -5.57 10.94
C ASN A 51 -16.54 -5.28 9.70
N VAL A 52 -15.37 -5.91 9.59
CA VAL A 52 -14.55 -5.84 8.38
C VAL A 52 -14.62 -7.18 7.65
N ASP A 53 -14.86 -7.13 6.35
CA ASP A 53 -14.88 -8.29 5.47
C ASP A 53 -13.78 -8.11 4.42
N VAL A 54 -12.86 -9.07 4.30
CA VAL A 54 -11.67 -9.01 3.44
C VAL A 54 -11.71 -10.18 2.48
N SER A 55 -11.78 -9.89 1.19
CA SER A 55 -11.66 -10.88 0.14
C SER A 55 -10.24 -10.89 -0.42
N LEU A 56 -9.54 -12.02 -0.22
CA LEU A 56 -8.23 -12.28 -0.80
C LEU A 56 -8.29 -12.54 -2.31
N ALA A 57 -9.46 -12.99 -2.82
CA ALA A 57 -9.64 -13.28 -4.23
C ALA A 57 -9.81 -12.01 -5.08
N SER A 58 -10.62 -11.05 -4.61
CA SER A 58 -10.74 -9.75 -5.28
C SER A 58 -9.74 -8.71 -4.77
N GLN A 59 -8.95 -9.03 -3.74
CA GLN A 59 -8.01 -8.12 -3.09
C GLN A 59 -8.69 -6.81 -2.65
N THR A 60 -9.84 -6.94 -2.00
CA THR A 60 -10.64 -5.83 -1.51
C THR A 60 -11.05 -6.05 -0.05
N ALA A 61 -11.30 -4.96 0.66
CA ALA A 61 -11.87 -4.97 2.01
C ALA A 61 -13.08 -4.04 2.08
N GLN A 62 -14.10 -4.48 2.81
CA GLN A 62 -15.31 -3.72 3.09
C GLN A 62 -15.47 -3.54 4.60
N LEU A 63 -15.69 -2.30 5.04
CA LEU A 63 -16.20 -1.98 6.37
C LEU A 63 -17.72 -1.94 6.31
N LEU A 64 -18.36 -2.72 7.17
CA LEU A 64 -19.80 -2.91 7.20
C LEU A 64 -20.39 -2.44 8.52
N ASP A 65 -21.60 -1.87 8.50
CA ASP A 65 -22.39 -1.68 9.72
C ASP A 65 -23.02 -3.00 10.23
N GLU A 66 -23.76 -2.95 11.34
CA GLU A 66 -24.49 -4.11 11.87
C GLU A 66 -25.56 -4.67 10.91
N GLY A 67 -26.05 -3.85 9.97
CA GLY A 67 -27.02 -4.23 8.95
C GLY A 67 -26.40 -4.86 7.71
N GLY A 68 -25.06 -4.93 7.60
CA GLY A 68 -24.35 -5.42 6.42
C GLY A 68 -24.24 -4.40 5.29
N ASN A 69 -24.50 -3.12 5.57
CA ASN A 69 -24.30 -2.05 4.61
C ASN A 69 -22.83 -1.64 4.53
N VAL A 70 -22.32 -1.47 3.31
CA VAL A 70 -20.97 -0.96 3.08
C VAL A 70 -20.85 0.51 3.48
N LEU A 71 -19.91 0.78 4.39
CA LEU A 71 -19.49 2.10 4.86
C LEU A 71 -18.24 2.57 4.10
N VAL A 72 -17.28 1.66 3.94
CA VAL A 72 -16.01 1.88 3.24
C VAL A 72 -15.70 0.65 2.42
N GLU A 73 -15.22 0.83 1.21
CA GLU A 73 -14.62 -0.23 0.41
C GLU A 73 -13.27 0.24 -0.14
N MET A 74 -12.28 -0.64 -0.15
CA MET A 74 -10.94 -0.32 -0.63
C MET A 74 -10.28 -1.52 -1.28
N ASP A 75 -9.45 -1.28 -2.29
CA ASP A 75 -8.44 -2.26 -2.71
C ASP A 75 -7.44 -2.46 -1.56
N VAL A 76 -6.93 -3.67 -1.39
CA VAL A 76 -5.93 -4.04 -0.38
C VAL A 76 -4.82 -4.90 -0.99
N SER A 77 -3.65 -4.94 -0.35
CA SER A 77 -2.57 -5.86 -0.74
C SER A 77 -2.30 -6.88 0.38
N PRO A 78 -2.64 -8.16 0.16
CA PRO A 78 -2.36 -9.23 1.12
C PRO A 78 -0.92 -9.75 1.00
N GLY A 79 -0.65 -10.79 1.77
CA GLY A 79 0.61 -11.54 1.81
C GLY A 79 0.96 -12.20 0.48
N LEU A 80 2.25 -12.16 0.13
CA LEU A 80 2.80 -12.84 -1.04
C LEU A 80 2.89 -14.36 -0.83
N PRO A 81 3.01 -15.19 -1.90
CA PRO A 81 3.14 -16.64 -1.77
C PRO A 81 4.32 -17.05 -0.86
N GLY A 82 4.08 -17.92 0.11
CA GLY A 82 5.02 -18.28 1.19
C GLY A 82 4.96 -17.37 2.43
N HIS A 83 4.22 -16.27 2.35
CA HIS A 83 3.90 -15.38 3.46
C HIS A 83 2.43 -14.94 3.41
N GLU A 84 1.53 -15.90 3.17
CA GLU A 84 0.12 -15.65 2.92
C GLU A 84 -0.56 -14.96 4.10
N THR A 85 -1.54 -14.10 3.79
CA THR A 85 -2.48 -13.62 4.80
C THR A 85 -3.38 -14.78 5.23
N PRO A 86 -3.48 -15.10 6.53
CA PRO A 86 -4.32 -16.19 7.00
C PRO A 86 -5.80 -15.87 6.79
N ALA A 87 -6.53 -16.81 6.18
CA ALA A 87 -7.99 -16.76 6.11
C ALA A 87 -8.62 -17.24 7.42
N GLY A 88 -9.80 -16.72 7.74
CA GLY A 88 -10.54 -17.08 8.95
C GLY A 88 -11.34 -15.92 9.54
N GLU A 89 -11.88 -16.18 10.73
CA GLU A 89 -12.60 -15.21 11.54
C GLU A 89 -11.68 -14.70 12.66
N PHE A 90 -11.47 -13.39 12.70
CA PHE A 90 -10.59 -12.74 13.66
C PHE A 90 -11.37 -11.67 14.42
N ASN A 91 -10.82 -11.26 15.56
CA ASN A 91 -11.23 -10.06 16.27
C ASN A 91 -10.03 -9.13 16.39
N VAL A 92 -10.24 -7.82 16.25
CA VAL A 92 -9.19 -6.82 16.47
C VAL A 92 -8.64 -6.98 17.88
N ARG A 93 -7.36 -7.33 18.00
CA ARG A 93 -6.69 -7.56 19.29
C ARG A 93 -6.03 -6.30 19.85
N GLU A 94 -5.53 -5.46 18.95
CA GLU A 94 -4.75 -4.28 19.28
C GLU A 94 -5.02 -3.22 18.22
N LYS A 95 -5.03 -1.96 18.67
CA LYS A 95 -5.34 -0.81 17.85
C LYS A 95 -4.35 0.31 18.16
N LEU A 96 -3.50 0.66 17.19
CA LEU A 96 -2.44 1.65 17.38
C LEU A 96 -2.39 2.63 16.20
N PRO A 97 -2.36 3.96 16.44
CA PRO A 97 -2.30 4.92 15.34
C PRO A 97 -0.92 4.96 14.67
N LEU A 98 0.15 4.81 15.45
CA LEU A 98 1.54 4.99 15.01
C LEU A 98 2.40 3.74 15.29
N LYS A 99 1.90 2.56 14.88
CA LYS A 99 2.65 1.31 15.05
C LYS A 99 3.92 1.30 14.20
N ARG A 100 5.01 0.77 14.74
CA ARG A 100 6.22 0.40 14.00
C ARG A 100 6.53 -1.08 14.17
N SER A 101 7.08 -1.68 13.12
CA SER A 101 7.46 -3.09 13.11
C SER A 101 8.76 -3.33 13.89
N ASN A 102 8.78 -4.41 14.68
CA ASN A 102 9.96 -4.89 15.39
C ASN A 102 10.79 -5.90 14.59
N LEU A 103 10.26 -6.43 13.49
CA LEU A 103 10.93 -7.42 12.63
C LEU A 103 11.36 -6.84 11.27
N TYR A 104 10.58 -5.90 10.75
CA TYR A 104 10.81 -5.27 9.45
C TYR A 104 11.22 -3.81 9.66
N GLY A 105 12.47 -3.48 9.35
CA GLY A 105 13.03 -2.16 9.62
C GLY A 105 14.23 -1.82 8.78
N GLN A 106 14.87 -0.73 9.18
CA GLN A 106 16.03 -0.12 8.56
C GLN A 106 17.11 0.10 9.62
N TYR A 107 18.38 0.04 9.24
CA TYR A 107 19.45 0.64 10.04
C TYR A 107 19.71 2.05 9.54
N VAL A 108 19.56 3.03 10.43
CA VAL A 108 19.71 4.45 10.12
C VAL A 108 20.74 5.11 11.01
N LYS A 109 21.39 6.17 10.53
CA LYS A 109 22.24 7.02 11.38
C LYS A 109 21.34 7.94 12.23
N PRO A 110 21.44 7.93 13.57
CA PRO A 110 20.45 8.60 14.43
C PRO A 110 20.41 10.14 14.27
N LYS A 111 21.55 10.77 13.92
CA LYS A 111 21.62 12.23 13.76
C LYS A 111 21.12 12.74 12.41
N THR A 112 21.24 11.95 11.35
CA THR A 112 20.93 12.39 9.97
C THR A 112 19.71 11.72 9.39
N GLY A 113 19.27 10.59 9.95
CA GLY A 113 18.22 9.75 9.37
C GLY A 113 18.68 8.99 8.11
N GLU A 114 19.96 9.06 7.75
CA GLU A 114 20.51 8.38 6.58
C GLU A 114 20.32 6.87 6.72
N VAL A 115 19.67 6.25 5.73
CA VAL A 115 19.45 4.80 5.67
C VAL A 115 20.74 4.12 5.21
N VAL A 116 21.33 3.32 6.11
CA VAL A 116 22.52 2.51 5.83
C VAL A 116 22.14 1.12 5.33
N VAL A 117 21.07 0.54 5.91
CA VAL A 117 20.49 -0.73 5.47
C VAL A 117 18.99 -0.56 5.38
N ALA A 118 18.42 -0.71 4.19
CA ALA A 118 17.00 -0.46 3.94
C ALA A 118 16.08 -1.65 4.29
N ARG A 119 16.63 -2.86 4.37
CA ARG A 119 15.87 -4.11 4.58
C ARG A 119 16.62 -4.99 5.56
N THR A 120 16.42 -4.76 6.85
CA THR A 120 17.19 -5.43 7.92
C THR A 120 17.03 -6.95 7.94
N TRP A 121 15.92 -7.47 7.41
CA TRP A 121 15.63 -8.91 7.34
C TRP A 121 16.38 -9.62 6.20
N GLU A 122 17.01 -8.87 5.29
CA GLU A 122 17.89 -9.38 4.22
C GLU A 122 19.37 -9.09 4.51
N HIS A 123 19.66 -8.39 5.61
CA HIS A 123 21.02 -8.02 5.97
C HIS A 123 21.71 -9.16 6.70
N GLU A 124 22.86 -9.57 6.17
CA GLU A 124 23.74 -10.55 6.80
C GLU A 124 24.84 -9.86 7.63
N GLY A 125 25.21 -10.50 8.75
CA GLY A 125 26.24 -9.99 9.64
C GLY A 125 25.73 -9.01 10.71
N PRO A 126 26.63 -8.42 11.51
CA PRO A 126 26.24 -7.59 12.64
C PRO A 126 25.59 -6.27 12.19
N LYS A 127 24.85 -5.64 13.12
CA LYS A 127 24.36 -4.27 12.94
C LYS A 127 25.53 -3.34 12.59
N PRO A 128 25.45 -2.53 11.51
CA PRO A 128 26.49 -1.57 11.17
C PRO A 128 26.78 -0.59 12.31
N ALA A 129 28.06 -0.33 12.57
CA ALA A 129 28.48 0.57 13.64
C ALA A 129 27.88 1.98 13.46
N GLY A 130 27.45 2.60 14.57
CA GLY A 130 26.87 3.95 14.56
C GLY A 130 25.44 4.04 14.02
N THR A 131 24.75 2.92 13.82
CA THR A 131 23.35 2.88 13.37
C THR A 131 22.37 2.45 14.46
N GLU A 132 21.10 2.82 14.27
CA GLU A 132 19.96 2.39 15.09
C GLU A 132 18.90 1.71 14.22
N TYR A 133 18.16 0.78 14.82
CA TYR A 133 17.05 0.12 14.15
C TYR A 133 15.82 1.03 14.12
N LEU A 134 15.31 1.29 12.94
CA LEU A 134 14.07 2.03 12.70
C LEU A 134 13.04 1.10 12.04
N GLY A 135 12.05 0.67 12.82
CA GLY A 135 10.96 -0.16 12.32
C GLY A 135 10.12 0.55 11.26
N ILE A 136 9.70 -0.20 10.23
CA ILE A 136 8.79 0.30 9.20
C ILE A 136 7.48 0.76 9.86
N ALA A 137 7.01 1.94 9.46
CA ALA A 137 5.75 2.48 9.94
C ALA A 137 4.57 1.66 9.40
N MET A 138 3.62 1.35 10.28
CA MET A 138 2.37 0.66 9.98
C MET A 138 1.20 1.47 10.55
N PRO A 139 0.89 2.66 10.01
CA PRO A 139 -0.12 3.54 10.58
C PRO A 139 -1.52 2.92 10.60
N PHE A 140 -2.34 3.36 11.55
CA PHE A 140 -3.72 2.89 11.72
C PHE A 140 -3.82 1.36 11.80
N TRP A 141 -2.95 0.80 12.63
CA TRP A 141 -2.79 -0.63 12.86
C TRP A 141 -4.00 -1.24 13.57
N LEU A 142 -4.51 -2.33 12.98
CA LEU A 142 -5.49 -3.25 13.54
C LEU A 142 -4.89 -4.66 13.55
N ARG A 143 -4.52 -5.17 14.72
CA ARG A 143 -3.94 -6.52 14.85
C ARG A 143 -5.02 -7.60 14.72
N LEU A 144 -4.77 -8.60 13.89
CA LEU A 144 -5.62 -9.79 13.74
C LEU A 144 -5.09 -10.96 14.58
N THR A 145 -3.77 -11.20 14.58
CA THR A 145 -3.17 -12.41 15.18
C THR A 145 -2.11 -12.09 16.26
N ASP A 146 -1.77 -13.09 17.07
CA ASP A 146 -0.73 -12.96 18.10
C ASP A 146 0.69 -12.92 17.51
N HIS A 147 0.89 -13.61 16.39
CA HIS A 147 2.18 -13.65 15.68
C HIS A 147 2.43 -12.45 14.76
N GLY A 148 1.61 -11.39 14.85
CA GLY A 148 1.95 -10.08 14.26
C GLY A 148 1.36 -9.80 12.89
N VAL A 149 0.29 -10.48 12.47
CA VAL A 149 -0.47 -10.12 11.27
C VAL A 149 -1.54 -9.09 11.63
N GLY A 150 -1.67 -8.06 10.80
CA GLY A 150 -2.61 -6.97 10.99
C GLY A 150 -2.99 -6.26 9.70
N MET A 151 -4.00 -5.40 9.77
CA MET A 151 -4.41 -4.49 8.71
C MET A 151 -3.89 -3.08 9.02
N HIS A 152 -3.23 -2.44 8.07
CA HIS A 152 -2.59 -1.14 8.28
C HIS A 152 -2.30 -0.38 6.98
N VAL A 153 -1.95 0.90 7.09
CA VAL A 153 -1.54 1.70 5.94
C VAL A 153 -0.21 1.25 5.39
N GLY A 154 -0.13 1.09 4.07
CA GLY A 154 1.12 0.81 3.36
C GLY A 154 0.96 1.06 1.87
N GLY A 155 2.05 1.42 1.18
CA GLY A 155 2.06 1.57 -0.27
C GLY A 155 2.04 0.23 -0.98
N PHE A 156 1.25 0.13 -2.06
CA PHE A 156 1.18 -1.03 -2.94
C PHE A 156 0.56 -0.64 -4.29
N GLU A 157 0.79 -1.49 -5.30
CA GLU A 157 0.09 -1.46 -6.57
C GLU A 157 -1.13 -2.38 -6.52
N ARG A 158 -2.26 -1.93 -7.07
CA ARG A 158 -3.48 -2.71 -7.15
C ARG A 158 -3.23 -4.02 -7.90
N GLY A 159 -3.81 -5.13 -7.43
CA GLY A 159 -3.64 -6.44 -8.04
C GLY A 159 -2.40 -7.21 -7.55
N GLN A 160 -1.53 -6.59 -6.74
CA GLN A 160 -0.28 -7.19 -6.30
C GLN A 160 -0.33 -7.61 -4.81
N CYS A 161 0.07 -8.84 -4.51
CA CYS A 161 0.39 -9.26 -3.15
C CYS A 161 1.82 -8.82 -2.81
N THR A 162 1.99 -7.96 -1.81
CA THR A 162 3.30 -7.30 -1.55
C THR A 162 3.76 -7.35 -0.10
N SER A 163 2.95 -7.90 0.80
CA SER A 163 3.27 -7.95 2.22
C SER A 163 3.83 -9.32 2.63
N HIS A 164 4.36 -9.40 3.86
CA HIS A 164 4.74 -10.66 4.52
C HIS A 164 3.62 -11.18 5.45
N GLY A 165 2.35 -11.03 5.02
CA GLY A 165 1.17 -11.54 5.71
C GLY A 165 0.16 -10.46 6.12
N CYS A 166 0.62 -9.25 6.43
CA CYS A 166 -0.27 -8.12 6.75
C CYS A 166 -1.18 -7.74 5.56
N ILE A 167 -2.29 -7.07 5.85
CA ILE A 167 -3.17 -6.49 4.83
C ILE A 167 -2.82 -5.01 4.72
N ARG A 168 -2.19 -4.60 3.62
CA ARG A 168 -1.89 -3.19 3.36
C ARG A 168 -3.09 -2.49 2.75
N CYS A 169 -3.37 -1.29 3.24
CA CYS A 169 -4.50 -0.47 2.84
C CYS A 169 -4.06 0.96 2.46
N PRO A 170 -4.82 1.67 1.62
CA PRO A 170 -4.65 3.11 1.40
C PRO A 170 -4.95 3.90 2.67
N GLU A 171 -4.33 5.07 2.83
CA GLU A 171 -4.35 5.82 4.10
C GLU A 171 -5.75 6.27 4.53
N GLU A 172 -6.46 6.96 3.64
CA GLU A 172 -7.76 7.56 3.94
C GLU A 172 -8.83 6.52 4.37
N PRO A 173 -9.11 5.45 3.59
CA PRO A 173 -10.10 4.45 4.00
C PRO A 173 -9.65 3.63 5.22
N GLN A 174 -8.34 3.38 5.38
CA GLN A 174 -7.83 2.67 6.56
C GLN A 174 -7.96 3.51 7.83
N LYS A 175 -7.73 4.83 7.75
CA LYS A 175 -7.97 5.74 8.87
C LYS A 175 -9.44 5.70 9.30
N LYS A 176 -10.38 5.77 8.35
CA LYS A 176 -11.82 5.67 8.64
C LYS A 176 -12.18 4.32 9.27
N CYS A 177 -11.66 3.23 8.70
CA CYS A 177 -11.82 1.88 9.25
C CYS A 177 -11.29 1.79 10.69
N TRP A 178 -10.09 2.33 10.94
CA TRP A 178 -9.51 2.40 12.27
C TRP A 178 -10.35 3.24 13.23
N GLU A 179 -10.86 4.41 12.85
CA GLU A 179 -11.70 5.25 13.73
C GLU A 179 -12.97 4.52 14.19
N LEU A 180 -13.63 3.81 13.26
CA LEU A 180 -14.88 3.09 13.50
C LEU A 180 -14.66 1.74 14.19
N CYS A 181 -13.54 1.07 13.98
CA CYS A 181 -13.23 -0.19 14.68
C CYS A 181 -12.92 0.03 16.18
N ARG A 182 -13.12 -1.02 16.96
CA ARG A 182 -12.69 -1.15 18.36
C ARG A 182 -11.92 -2.46 18.53
N VAL A 183 -11.18 -2.60 19.63
CA VAL A 183 -10.72 -3.93 20.07
C VAL A 183 -11.95 -4.82 20.25
N GLY A 184 -11.93 -6.02 19.68
CA GLY A 184 -13.07 -6.93 19.61
C GLY A 184 -13.91 -6.81 18.33
N THR A 185 -13.71 -5.80 17.47
CA THR A 185 -14.37 -5.74 16.16
C THR A 185 -13.99 -6.97 15.32
N ARG A 186 -14.98 -7.64 14.75
CA ARG A 186 -14.77 -8.82 13.90
C ARG A 186 -14.14 -8.42 12.57
N ILE A 187 -13.17 -9.22 12.13
CA ILE A 187 -12.57 -9.17 10.80
C ILE A 187 -12.64 -10.56 10.19
N ARG A 188 -13.38 -10.71 9.09
CA ARG A 188 -13.45 -11.95 8.31
C ARG A 188 -12.50 -11.84 7.13
N VAL A 189 -11.62 -12.83 6.95
CA VAL A 189 -10.71 -12.93 5.81
C VAL A 189 -11.01 -14.22 5.04
N HIS A 190 -11.26 -14.13 3.74
CA HIS A 190 -11.70 -15.28 2.94
C HIS A 190 -11.30 -15.19 1.46
N HIS A 191 -11.50 -16.28 0.73
CA HIS A 191 -11.23 -16.36 -0.72
C HIS A 191 -12.48 -16.23 -1.60
N GLU A 192 -13.64 -15.99 -1.00
CA GLU A 192 -14.91 -15.79 -1.72
C GLU A 192 -15.12 -14.31 -2.13
N ALA A 193 -16.07 -14.04 -3.01
CA ALA A 193 -16.53 -12.68 -3.28
C ALA A 193 -17.22 -12.08 -2.05
N HIS A 194 -17.17 -10.75 -1.92
CA HIS A 194 -17.93 -10.04 -0.90
C HIS A 194 -19.43 -10.32 -1.03
N ARG A 195 -20.11 -10.46 0.11
CA ARG A 195 -21.57 -10.62 0.14
C ARG A 195 -22.29 -9.35 -0.29
N ALA A 196 -21.79 -8.19 0.14
CA ALA A 196 -22.35 -6.91 -0.27
C ALA A 196 -21.77 -6.51 -1.64
N PRO A 197 -22.58 -5.92 -2.53
CA PRO A 197 -22.14 -5.54 -3.86
C PRO A 197 -21.03 -4.49 -3.77
N SER A 198 -20.06 -4.60 -4.68
CA SER A 198 -18.96 -3.64 -4.76
C SER A 198 -19.47 -2.26 -5.19
N ARG A 199 -18.88 -1.24 -4.58
CA ARG A 199 -19.01 0.19 -4.87
C ARG A 199 -17.77 0.75 -5.55
N LEU A 200 -16.73 -0.05 -5.73
CA LEU A 200 -15.60 0.33 -6.56
C LEU A 200 -16.05 0.33 -8.02
N GLY A 201 -15.54 1.29 -8.81
CA GLY A 201 -15.78 1.29 -10.24
C GLY A 201 -15.25 0.02 -10.93
N PRO A 202 -15.57 -0.20 -12.21
CA PRO A 202 -14.94 -1.27 -12.98
C PRO A 202 -13.40 -1.16 -12.96
N LEU A 203 -12.74 -2.30 -13.18
CA LEU A 203 -11.28 -2.43 -13.18
C LEU A 203 -10.60 -1.64 -14.30
#